data_AF-A0A3B9AJF7-F1
#
_entry.id   AF-A0A3B9AJF7-F1
#
_cell.length_a   1.000
_cell.length_b   1.000
_cell.length_c   1.000
_cell.angle_alpha   90.00
_cell.angle_beta   90.00
_cell.angle_gamma   90.00
#
_symmetry.space_group_name_H-M   'P 1'
#
loop_
_entity.id
_entity.type
_entity.pdbx_description
1 polymer ?
#
loop_
_entity_poly.entity_id
_entity_poly.type
_entity_poly.pdbx_seq_one_letter_code
_entity_poly.pdbx_strand_id
1 'polypeptide(L)'
;MNLRHFFYRGYYQGLDYQKIISGKAKTDSDIGAMFARKNHQLLDYSATESALALLAPAESGLDQLNGYTEILLQTGGQGLLSGSGYNHETGSMGELKLGFYFDPTSGLPTLPGHSVKGVLRAAFPGKNESDSIKNAKARWIAKVLQSLEVAIPEGEELGFVEKLKTTIFERDASIAVSGHDIFLEAAMIRPGRFLGRDALAPHDRKTNGLKNPVPIPFIKVLPGTPFRFAFLLKPATIEGLEVSVNAKKVLFEAILTTFGAGAKTRGGYGVFEKIKAAPAPPKESAAKGLVETLPASRFKSLPLKSTNTYEAVINGKNDKGKTRFVLLVGEIGKGLTFTQKWAEELPEGSIIQVRLVLNMNGQIQELKPA
;
A
#
# COMPACT_ATOMS: atom_id res chain seq x y z
N MET A 1 3.26 -1.62 -17.53
CA MET A 1 3.31 -0.14 -17.45
C MET A 1 4.08 0.24 -16.20
N ASN A 2 5.10 1.11 -16.29
CA ASN A 2 5.77 1.70 -15.14
C ASN A 2 5.03 3.01 -14.78
N LEU A 3 4.48 3.12 -13.56
CA LEU A 3 3.64 4.28 -13.22
C LEU A 3 4.40 5.58 -13.10
N ARG A 4 5.68 5.57 -12.68
CA ARG A 4 6.47 6.80 -12.63
C ARG A 4 6.57 7.43 -14.01
N HIS A 5 6.95 6.63 -15.01
CA HIS A 5 7.04 7.11 -16.39
C HIS A 5 5.67 7.56 -16.91
N PHE A 6 4.63 6.76 -16.66
CA PHE A 6 3.28 7.13 -17.08
C PHE A 6 2.84 8.45 -16.43
N PHE A 7 2.90 8.58 -15.11
CA PHE A 7 2.43 9.74 -14.36
C PHE A 7 3.18 11.03 -14.74
N TYR A 8 4.50 11.00 -14.90
CA TYR A 8 5.27 12.22 -15.18
C TYR A 8 5.51 12.51 -16.66
N ARG A 9 5.33 11.54 -17.56
CA ARG A 9 5.56 11.72 -19.01
C ARG A 9 4.33 11.31 -19.82
N GLY A 10 3.89 10.06 -19.69
CA GLY A 10 2.77 9.51 -20.48
C GLY A 10 1.42 10.20 -20.22
N TYR A 11 1.24 10.78 -19.04
CA TYR A 11 0.03 11.48 -18.60
C TYR A 11 -0.21 12.76 -19.40
N TYR A 12 0.88 13.44 -19.78
CA TYR A 12 0.86 14.67 -20.59
C TYR A 12 1.10 14.40 -22.09
N GLN A 13 1.19 13.14 -22.50
CA GLN A 13 1.40 12.79 -23.91
C GLN A 13 0.13 13.12 -24.73
N GLY A 14 0.32 13.86 -25.83
CA GLY A 14 -0.76 14.30 -26.72
C GLY A 14 -1.36 15.65 -26.34
N LEU A 15 -0.78 16.33 -25.34
CA LEU A 15 -1.25 17.64 -24.91
C LEU A 15 -0.80 18.74 -25.89
N ASP A 16 -1.72 19.65 -26.21
CA ASP A 16 -1.45 20.81 -27.05
C ASP A 16 -0.87 21.96 -26.21
N TYR A 17 0.44 22.16 -26.32
CA TYR A 17 1.16 23.20 -25.58
C TYR A 17 0.70 24.62 -25.94
N GLN A 18 0.20 24.87 -27.16
CA GLN A 18 -0.31 26.19 -27.54
C GLN A 18 -1.58 26.54 -26.76
N LYS A 19 -2.42 25.55 -26.47
CA LYS A 19 -3.59 25.71 -25.59
C LYS A 19 -3.21 25.96 -24.14
N ILE A 20 -2.09 25.43 -23.65
CA ILE A 20 -1.58 25.78 -22.32
C ILE A 20 -1.12 27.24 -22.29
N ILE A 21 -0.25 27.63 -23.23
CA ILE A 21 0.37 28.97 -23.26
C ILE A 21 -0.72 30.05 -23.40
N SER A 22 -1.73 29.82 -24.25
CA SER A 22 -2.87 30.73 -24.41
C SER A 22 -3.90 30.66 -23.29
N GLY A 23 -3.73 29.77 -22.30
CA GLY A 23 -4.65 29.58 -21.17
C GLY A 23 -5.95 28.85 -21.50
N LYS A 24 -6.22 28.54 -22.77
CA LYS A 24 -7.42 27.85 -23.24
C LYS A 24 -7.57 26.44 -22.66
N ALA A 25 -6.47 25.78 -22.32
CA ALA A 25 -6.48 24.44 -21.73
C ALA A 25 -7.24 24.32 -20.39
N LYS A 26 -7.46 25.43 -19.68
CA LYS A 26 -8.19 25.48 -18.41
C LYS A 26 -9.66 25.10 -18.52
N THR A 27 -10.25 25.27 -19.70
CA THR A 27 -11.69 25.10 -19.96
C THR A 27 -11.97 24.26 -21.20
N ASP A 28 -10.93 23.64 -21.79
CA ASP A 28 -11.05 22.85 -23.02
C ASP A 28 -11.59 21.45 -22.72
N SER A 29 -12.75 21.13 -23.26
CA SER A 29 -13.45 19.86 -23.04
C SER A 29 -12.69 18.64 -23.57
N ASP A 30 -11.95 18.79 -24.68
CA ASP A 30 -11.21 17.69 -25.29
C ASP A 30 -9.98 17.33 -24.45
N ILE A 31 -9.30 18.35 -23.91
CA ILE A 31 -8.24 18.19 -22.91
C ILE A 31 -8.81 17.54 -21.64
N GLY A 32 -9.97 18.00 -21.17
CA GLY A 32 -10.66 17.39 -20.03
C GLY A 32 -10.98 15.91 -20.24
N ALA A 33 -11.51 15.54 -21.42
CA ALA A 33 -11.79 14.16 -21.79
C ALA A 33 -10.51 13.31 -21.93
N MET A 34 -9.42 13.90 -22.43
CA MET A 34 -8.10 13.26 -22.48
C MET A 34 -7.61 12.90 -21.07
N PHE A 35 -7.61 13.85 -20.13
CA PHE A 35 -7.19 13.57 -18.76
C PHE A 35 -8.14 12.61 -18.04
N ALA A 36 -9.45 12.65 -18.32
CA ALA A 36 -10.38 11.66 -17.78
C ALA A 36 -9.97 10.22 -18.16
N ARG A 37 -9.60 9.98 -19.42
CA ARG A 37 -9.09 8.67 -19.87
C ARG A 37 -7.77 8.29 -19.20
N LYS A 38 -6.84 9.24 -19.07
CA LYS A 38 -5.54 9.01 -18.40
C LYS A 38 -5.70 8.72 -16.91
N ASN A 39 -6.62 9.42 -16.24
CA ASN A 39 -6.98 9.20 -14.85
C ASN A 39 -7.57 7.80 -14.65
N HIS A 40 -8.47 7.36 -15.54
CA HIS A 40 -9.01 6.00 -15.51
C HIS A 40 -7.91 4.95 -15.67
N GLN A 41 -7.02 5.11 -16.66
CA GLN A 41 -5.87 4.23 -16.87
C GLN A 41 -4.95 4.15 -15.64
N LEU A 42 -4.75 5.28 -14.95
CA LEU A 42 -3.95 5.33 -13.73
C LEU A 42 -4.62 4.61 -12.55
N LEU A 43 -5.92 4.88 -12.31
CA LEU A 43 -6.67 4.36 -11.16
C LEU A 43 -7.06 2.88 -11.31
N ASP A 44 -7.10 2.37 -12.53
CA ASP A 44 -7.33 0.95 -12.82
C ASP A 44 -6.05 0.12 -12.85
N TYR A 45 -4.88 0.76 -12.73
CA TYR A 45 -3.64 0.03 -12.64
C TYR A 45 -3.64 -0.93 -11.44
N SER A 46 -3.27 -2.16 -11.72
CA SER A 46 -3.09 -3.23 -10.74
C SER A 46 -1.61 -3.59 -10.68
N ALA A 47 -1.02 -3.57 -9.48
CA ALA A 47 0.36 -4.01 -9.30
C ALA A 47 0.50 -5.48 -9.66
N THR A 48 1.53 -5.80 -10.45
CA THR A 48 1.88 -7.17 -10.83
C THR A 48 2.91 -7.75 -9.88
N GLU A 49 2.93 -9.08 -9.77
CA GLU A 49 3.97 -9.80 -9.01
C GLU A 49 5.38 -9.43 -9.50
N SER A 50 5.56 -9.31 -10.81
CA SER A 50 6.85 -8.93 -11.41
C SER A 50 7.31 -7.53 -11.00
N ALA A 51 6.40 -6.57 -10.84
CA ALA A 51 6.76 -5.22 -10.38
C ALA A 51 7.11 -5.22 -8.89
N LEU A 52 6.43 -6.04 -8.09
CA LEU A 52 6.72 -6.21 -6.66
C LEU A 52 8.04 -6.94 -6.42
N ALA A 53 8.37 -7.93 -7.25
CA ALA A 53 9.64 -8.65 -7.18
C ALA A 53 10.84 -7.70 -7.31
N LEU A 54 10.76 -6.66 -8.15
CA LEU A 54 11.81 -5.63 -8.25
C LEU A 54 12.05 -4.85 -6.94
N LEU A 55 11.09 -4.87 -6.03
CA LEU A 55 11.20 -4.28 -4.70
C LEU A 55 11.46 -5.33 -3.62
N ALA A 56 11.54 -6.62 -3.94
CA ALA A 56 11.70 -7.69 -2.97
C ALA A 56 13.16 -7.80 -2.49
N PRO A 57 13.42 -7.83 -1.17
CA PRO A 57 14.77 -7.90 -0.61
C PRO A 57 15.52 -9.14 -1.08
N ALA A 58 14.82 -10.28 -1.16
CA ALA A 58 15.34 -11.56 -1.63
C ALA A 58 15.93 -11.50 -3.04
N GLU A 59 15.33 -10.73 -3.95
CA GLU A 59 15.81 -10.59 -5.34
C GLU A 59 17.15 -9.82 -5.41
N SER A 60 17.44 -9.02 -4.39
CA SER A 60 18.68 -8.23 -4.26
C SER A 60 19.67 -8.80 -3.25
N GLY A 61 19.31 -9.88 -2.55
CA GLY A 61 20.08 -10.43 -1.41
C GLY A 61 20.14 -9.51 -0.19
N LEU A 62 19.31 -8.47 -0.12
CA LEU A 62 19.29 -7.52 1.01
C LEU A 62 18.89 -8.19 2.33
N ASP A 63 18.02 -9.20 2.26
CA ASP A 63 17.58 -10.02 3.39
C ASP A 63 18.67 -10.92 3.97
N GLN A 64 19.74 -11.15 3.21
CA GLN A 64 20.90 -11.95 3.64
C GLN A 64 21.95 -11.10 4.38
N LEU A 65 21.79 -9.77 4.41
CA LEU A 65 22.73 -8.88 5.07
C LEU A 65 22.58 -8.93 6.60
N ASN A 66 23.72 -8.90 7.30
CA ASN A 66 23.73 -8.90 8.77
C ASN A 66 22.99 -7.66 9.35
N GLY A 67 22.02 -7.92 10.21
CA GLY A 67 21.18 -6.91 10.83
C GLY A 67 19.92 -6.57 10.03
N TYR A 68 19.65 -7.27 8.92
CA TYR A 68 18.41 -7.10 8.19
C TYR A 68 17.20 -7.35 9.09
N THR A 69 16.28 -6.40 9.09
CA THR A 69 15.02 -6.51 9.80
C THR A 69 13.93 -5.74 9.08
N GLU A 70 12.70 -6.19 9.29
CA GLU A 70 11.53 -5.61 8.65
C GLU A 70 10.34 -5.44 9.59
N ILE A 71 9.58 -4.39 9.33
CA ILE A 71 8.31 -4.09 9.98
C ILE A 71 7.24 -4.08 8.88
N LEU A 72 6.22 -4.93 9.04
CA LEU A 72 5.13 -5.05 8.08
C LEU A 72 3.90 -4.30 8.62
N LEU A 73 3.49 -3.26 7.92
CA LEU A 73 2.34 -2.43 8.26
C LEU A 73 1.44 -2.28 7.04
N GLN A 74 0.23 -1.80 7.23
CA GLN A 74 -0.63 -1.38 6.12
C GLN A 74 -1.05 0.08 6.29
N THR A 75 -1.31 0.75 5.18
CA THR A 75 -1.86 2.10 5.18
C THR A 75 -3.22 2.11 5.89
N GLY A 76 -3.47 3.11 6.73
CA GLY A 76 -4.75 3.35 7.40
C GLY A 76 -5.29 4.73 7.07
N GLY A 77 -6.31 5.18 7.82
CA GLY A 77 -6.87 6.52 7.70
C GLY A 77 -7.35 6.84 6.27
N GLN A 78 -6.87 7.95 5.70
CA GLN A 78 -7.19 8.34 4.32
C GLN A 78 -6.32 7.62 3.28
N GLY A 79 -5.37 6.78 3.68
CA GLY A 79 -4.38 6.16 2.79
C GLY A 79 -3.05 6.90 2.83
N LEU A 80 -2.16 6.64 1.89
CA LEU A 80 -0.82 7.26 1.86
C LEU A 80 -0.71 8.29 0.72
N LEU A 81 -0.33 9.51 1.08
CA LEU A 81 0.16 10.53 0.17
C LEU A 81 1.68 10.66 0.36
N SER A 82 2.46 10.57 -0.70
CA SER A 82 3.90 10.76 -0.68
C SER A 82 4.33 11.59 -1.88
N GLY A 83 5.39 12.39 -1.77
CA GLY A 83 5.92 13.16 -2.89
C GLY A 83 4.99 14.28 -3.38
N SER A 84 4.09 14.81 -2.54
CA SER A 84 3.20 15.91 -2.93
C SER A 84 3.93 17.21 -3.32
N GLY A 85 5.23 17.31 -3.05
CA GLY A 85 6.09 18.42 -3.47
C GLY A 85 6.65 18.28 -4.89
N TYR A 86 6.47 17.14 -5.56
CA TYR A 86 6.83 17.03 -6.97
C TYR A 86 5.83 17.79 -7.84
N ASN A 87 6.33 18.48 -8.85
CA ASN A 87 5.50 19.18 -9.82
C ASN A 87 4.73 18.18 -10.67
N HIS A 88 3.41 18.34 -10.70
CA HIS A 88 2.51 17.57 -11.55
C HIS A 88 1.27 18.42 -11.85
N GLU A 89 1.44 19.52 -12.57
CA GLU A 89 0.33 20.34 -13.03
C GLU A 89 0.73 21.15 -14.27
N THR A 90 -0.25 21.44 -15.11
CA THR A 90 -0.15 22.34 -16.28
C THR A 90 -1.19 23.45 -16.23
N GLY A 91 -2.09 23.43 -15.24
CA GLY A 91 -3.26 24.29 -15.15
C GLY A 91 -4.43 23.81 -16.00
N SER A 92 -4.37 22.60 -16.57
CA SER A 92 -5.35 22.10 -17.53
C SER A 92 -6.63 21.55 -16.86
N MET A 93 -7.74 21.57 -17.59
CA MET A 93 -9.01 21.01 -17.11
C MET A 93 -8.89 19.50 -16.85
N GLY A 94 -9.38 19.04 -15.69
CA GLY A 94 -9.47 17.62 -15.36
C GLY A 94 -8.16 16.93 -14.95
N GLU A 95 -7.04 17.66 -14.93
CA GLU A 95 -5.74 17.11 -14.53
C GLU A 95 -5.68 16.81 -13.03
N LEU A 96 -4.90 15.81 -12.63
CA LEU A 96 -4.39 15.68 -11.26
C LEU A 96 -3.25 16.68 -11.06
N LYS A 97 -3.23 17.35 -9.91
CA LYS A 97 -2.40 18.54 -9.67
C LYS A 97 -1.26 18.36 -8.68
N LEU A 98 -1.26 17.28 -7.92
CA LEU A 98 -0.16 16.98 -6.98
C LEU A 98 0.71 15.86 -7.49
N GLY A 99 2.01 16.02 -7.29
CA GLY A 99 2.98 14.96 -7.52
C GLY A 99 2.77 13.77 -6.58
N PHE A 100 3.35 12.65 -6.98
CA PHE A 100 3.40 11.44 -6.18
C PHE A 100 4.75 10.75 -6.35
N TYR A 101 5.33 10.20 -5.27
CA TYR A 101 6.59 9.48 -5.37
C TYR A 101 6.37 8.03 -5.77
N PHE A 102 7.03 7.62 -6.85
CA PHE A 102 7.10 6.25 -7.33
C PHE A 102 8.57 5.85 -7.46
N ASP A 103 8.90 4.62 -7.10
CA ASP A 103 10.22 4.06 -7.36
C ASP A 103 10.51 4.09 -8.88
N PRO A 104 11.68 4.60 -9.30
CA PRO A 104 12.10 4.62 -10.70
C PRO A 104 11.98 3.29 -11.45
N THR A 105 12.29 2.18 -10.80
CA THR A 105 12.48 0.88 -11.45
C THR A 105 11.17 0.12 -11.58
N SER A 106 10.53 -0.18 -10.45
CA SER A 106 9.24 -0.88 -10.39
C SER A 106 8.08 -0.01 -10.88
N GLY A 107 8.19 1.31 -10.70
CA GLY A 107 7.07 2.22 -10.89
C GLY A 107 6.01 2.08 -9.80
N LEU A 108 6.28 1.43 -8.67
CA LEU A 108 5.33 1.30 -7.57
C LEU A 108 5.58 2.37 -6.49
N PRO A 109 4.58 2.69 -5.66
CA PRO A 109 4.76 3.57 -4.51
C PRO A 109 5.79 3.03 -3.52
N THR A 110 6.74 3.87 -3.13
CA THR A 110 7.68 3.61 -2.04
C THR A 110 7.81 4.83 -1.13
N LEU A 111 8.39 4.66 0.05
CA LEU A 111 8.88 5.75 0.88
C LEU A 111 10.41 5.66 0.91
N PRO A 112 11.14 6.68 0.44
CA PRO A 112 12.60 6.65 0.47
C PRO A 112 13.15 6.45 1.88
N GLY A 113 14.27 5.73 2.00
CA GLY A 113 14.90 5.46 3.30
C GLY A 113 15.23 6.71 4.11
N HIS A 114 15.65 7.81 3.46
CA HIS A 114 15.88 9.09 4.12
C HIS A 114 14.58 9.72 4.67
N SER A 115 13.44 9.50 4.01
CA SER A 115 12.13 9.96 4.47
C SER A 115 11.67 9.15 5.69
N VAL A 116 11.87 7.81 5.66
CA VAL A 116 11.62 6.94 6.82
C VAL A 116 12.51 7.35 7.99
N LYS A 117 13.81 7.54 7.76
CA LYS A 117 14.76 8.05 8.76
C LYS A 117 14.30 9.38 9.36
N GLY A 118 13.84 10.31 8.52
CA GLY A 118 13.35 11.62 8.94
C GLY A 118 12.14 11.53 9.88
N VAL A 119 11.16 10.69 9.55
CA VAL A 119 9.98 10.43 10.39
C VAL A 119 10.40 9.84 11.73
N LEU A 120 11.24 8.80 11.70
CA LEU A 120 11.71 8.15 12.93
C LEU A 120 12.49 9.12 13.83
N ARG A 121 13.40 9.92 13.25
CA ARG A 121 14.19 10.92 13.96
C ARG A 121 13.34 12.04 14.55
N ALA A 122 12.23 12.42 13.91
CA ALA A 122 11.36 13.51 14.36
C ALA A 122 10.55 13.17 15.63
N ALA A 123 10.39 11.88 15.94
CA ALA A 123 9.76 11.42 17.17
C ALA A 123 10.65 11.65 18.41
N PHE A 124 11.97 11.76 18.22
CA PHE A 124 12.92 12.03 19.30
C PHE A 124 12.90 13.53 19.69
N PRO A 125 13.41 13.89 20.90
CA PRO A 125 13.55 15.27 21.33
C PRO A 125 14.32 16.13 20.31
N GLY A 126 13.76 17.28 19.94
CA GLY A 126 14.32 18.25 19.01
C GLY A 126 15.05 19.39 19.73
N LYS A 127 16.13 19.91 19.12
CA LYS A 127 16.93 21.01 19.73
C LYS A 127 16.09 22.26 20.01
N ASN A 128 15.16 22.59 19.13
CA ASN A 128 14.34 23.80 19.17
C ASN A 128 12.99 23.61 19.89
N GLU A 129 12.79 22.47 20.57
CA GLU A 129 11.57 22.21 21.33
C GLU A 129 11.71 22.68 22.79
N SER A 130 10.59 23.04 23.43
CA SER A 130 10.59 23.35 24.87
C SER A 130 10.92 22.12 25.69
N ASP A 131 11.45 22.32 26.89
CA ASP A 131 11.84 21.22 27.78
C ASP A 131 10.67 20.30 28.13
N SER A 132 9.45 20.85 28.25
CA SER A 132 8.23 20.05 28.44
C SER A 132 7.99 19.05 27.30
N ILE A 133 8.21 19.46 26.04
CA ILE A 133 8.03 18.61 24.85
C ILE A 133 9.14 17.57 24.77
N LYS A 134 10.39 17.99 25.01
CA LYS A 134 11.55 17.09 25.05
C LYS A 134 11.36 15.98 26.08
N ASN A 135 10.98 16.34 27.31
CA ASN A 135 10.73 15.40 28.39
C ASN A 135 9.55 14.46 28.07
N ALA A 136 8.45 14.97 27.49
CA ALA A 136 7.32 14.14 27.11
C ALA A 136 7.70 13.08 26.06
N LYS A 137 8.44 13.48 25.01
CA LYS A 137 8.95 12.56 23.99
C LYS A 137 9.92 11.54 24.57
N ALA A 138 10.88 11.99 25.39
CA ALA A 138 11.84 11.11 26.02
C ALA A 138 11.18 10.05 26.92
N ARG A 139 10.23 10.45 27.78
CA ARG A 139 9.47 9.52 28.62
C ARG A 139 8.67 8.51 27.81
N TRP A 140 8.05 8.94 26.70
CA TRP A 140 7.31 8.01 25.83
C TRP A 140 8.25 6.98 25.19
N ILE A 141 9.38 7.39 24.65
CA ILE A 141 10.39 6.48 24.07
C ILE A 141 10.95 5.54 25.14
N ALA A 142 11.34 6.07 26.31
CA ALA A 142 11.86 5.29 27.42
C ALA A 142 10.86 4.23 27.88
N LYS A 143 9.56 4.57 27.98
CA LYS A 143 8.51 3.63 28.34
C LYS A 143 8.38 2.47 27.35
N VAL A 144 8.52 2.74 26.04
CA VAL A 144 8.53 1.69 25.01
C VAL A 144 9.74 0.77 25.20
N LEU A 145 10.92 1.33 25.46
CA LEU A 145 12.15 0.54 25.64
C LEU A 145 12.17 -0.24 26.97
N GLN A 146 11.66 0.34 28.05
CA GLN A 146 11.52 -0.33 29.35
C GLN A 146 10.56 -1.53 29.27
N SER A 147 9.54 -1.48 28.41
CA SER A 147 8.67 -2.64 28.15
C SER A 147 9.39 -3.82 27.47
N LEU A 148 10.62 -3.59 27.02
CA LEU A 148 11.52 -4.56 26.40
C LEU A 148 12.78 -4.77 27.26
N GLU A 149 12.65 -4.55 28.57
CA GLU A 149 13.67 -4.83 29.59
C GLU A 149 14.96 -3.98 29.48
N VAL A 150 14.90 -2.84 28.78
CA VAL A 150 15.99 -1.85 28.84
C VAL A 150 15.89 -1.07 30.15
N ALA A 151 16.85 -1.29 31.06
CA ALA A 151 16.86 -0.75 32.42
C ALA A 151 17.26 0.74 32.49
N ILE A 152 16.46 1.62 31.87
CA ILE A 152 16.67 3.07 31.88
C ILE A 152 16.33 3.62 33.29
N PRO A 153 17.28 4.27 33.99
CA PRO A 153 17.03 4.85 35.32
C PRO A 153 15.96 5.94 35.29
N GLU A 154 15.13 5.98 36.34
CA GLU A 154 14.09 7.00 36.48
C GLU A 154 14.73 8.40 36.60
N GLY A 155 14.24 9.36 35.81
CA GLY A 155 14.76 10.71 35.76
C GLY A 155 15.93 10.93 34.80
N GLU A 156 16.49 9.86 34.21
CA GLU A 156 17.57 9.94 33.22
C GLU A 156 17.08 9.75 31.77
N GLU A 157 15.76 9.68 31.55
CA GLU A 157 15.18 9.30 30.25
C GLU A 157 15.60 10.24 29.12
N LEU A 158 15.65 11.56 29.39
CA LEU A 158 16.03 12.55 28.39
C LEU A 158 17.48 12.35 27.91
N GLY A 159 18.42 12.23 28.85
CA GLY A 159 19.83 12.03 28.54
C GLY A 159 20.07 10.72 27.78
N PHE A 160 19.45 9.63 28.23
CA PHE A 160 19.51 8.34 27.57
C PHE A 160 18.97 8.40 26.13
N VAL A 161 17.78 8.98 25.93
CA VAL A 161 17.12 9.06 24.62
C VAL A 161 17.89 9.98 23.66
N GLU A 162 18.51 11.05 24.14
CA GLU A 162 19.35 11.92 23.30
C GLU A 162 20.64 11.23 22.83
N LYS A 163 21.27 10.41 23.68
CA LYS A 163 22.41 9.57 23.29
C LYS A 163 21.99 8.51 22.29
N LEU A 164 20.89 7.81 22.55
CA LEU A 164 20.32 6.82 21.63
C LEU A 164 20.00 7.43 20.25
N LYS A 165 19.39 8.63 20.22
CA LYS A 165 19.14 9.38 18.97
C LYS A 165 20.43 9.62 18.20
N THR A 166 21.48 10.04 18.90
CA THR A 166 22.79 10.33 18.30
C THR A 166 23.37 9.06 17.68
N THR A 167 23.36 7.94 18.41
CA THR A 167 23.84 6.64 17.92
C THR A 167 23.08 6.13 16.70
N ILE A 168 21.75 6.31 16.65
CA ILE A 168 20.92 5.80 15.55
C ILE A 168 20.99 6.70 14.31
N PHE A 169 20.89 8.03 14.49
CA PHE A 169 20.61 8.94 13.37
C PHE A 169 21.76 9.83 12.97
N GLU A 170 22.66 10.14 13.89
CA GLU A 170 23.75 11.08 13.67
C GLU A 170 25.06 10.34 13.38
N ARG A 171 26.03 11.08 12.85
CA ARG A 171 27.36 10.55 12.62
C ARG A 171 28.17 10.69 13.90
N ASP A 172 28.37 9.57 14.59
CA ASP A 172 29.32 9.47 15.68
C ASP A 172 30.68 9.04 15.12
N ALA A 173 31.69 9.90 15.24
CA ALA A 173 33.02 9.62 14.72
C ALA A 173 33.72 8.44 15.44
N SER A 174 33.23 8.04 16.60
CA SER A 174 33.72 6.86 17.34
C SER A 174 33.19 5.53 16.80
N ILE A 175 32.14 5.57 15.96
CA ILE A 175 31.52 4.39 15.36
C ILE A 175 31.99 4.28 13.91
N ALA A 176 32.48 3.11 13.52
CA ALA A 176 32.81 2.84 12.13
C ALA A 176 31.55 2.99 11.24
N VAL A 177 31.73 3.40 9.98
CA VAL A 177 30.60 3.62 9.06
C VAL A 177 29.68 2.40 8.96
N SER A 178 30.25 1.19 9.01
CA SER A 178 29.54 -0.10 9.00
C SER A 178 28.76 -0.41 10.27
N GLY A 179 29.00 0.33 11.36
CA GLY A 179 28.33 0.19 12.65
C GLY A 179 27.05 1.05 12.78
N HIS A 180 26.73 1.88 11.80
CA HIS A 180 25.50 2.68 11.82
C HIS A 180 24.29 1.90 11.30
N ASP A 181 23.11 2.27 11.81
CA ASP A 181 21.84 1.77 11.29
C ASP A 181 21.59 2.31 9.87
N ILE A 182 21.13 1.43 8.97
CA ILE A 182 20.76 1.79 7.59
C ILE A 182 19.26 1.70 7.42
N PHE A 183 18.67 2.77 6.90
CA PHE A 183 17.23 2.90 6.64
C PHE A 183 16.99 2.65 5.16
N LEU A 184 16.36 1.52 4.83
CA LEU A 184 16.04 1.16 3.45
C LEU A 184 14.68 1.74 3.05
N GLU A 185 14.36 1.62 1.77
CA GLU A 185 13.07 2.09 1.27
C GLU A 185 11.91 1.25 1.82
N ALA A 186 10.83 1.91 2.21
CA ALA A 186 9.59 1.21 2.50
C ALA A 186 8.85 0.92 1.20
N ALA A 187 8.50 -0.34 0.96
CA ALA A 187 7.96 -0.79 -0.32
C ALA A 187 6.60 -1.47 -0.14
N MET A 188 5.70 -1.27 -1.10
CA MET A 188 4.46 -2.03 -1.19
C MET A 188 4.74 -3.52 -1.46
N ILE A 189 3.96 -4.41 -0.86
CA ILE A 189 4.23 -5.86 -0.90
C ILE A 189 3.08 -6.74 -1.40
N ARG A 190 1.98 -6.16 -1.89
CA ARG A 190 0.83 -6.93 -2.38
C ARG A 190 0.41 -6.49 -3.78
N PRO A 191 0.08 -7.44 -4.68
CA PRO A 191 -0.49 -7.13 -5.99
C PRO A 191 -1.91 -6.58 -5.86
N GLY A 192 -2.47 -6.13 -6.98
CA GLY A 192 -3.85 -5.65 -7.04
C GLY A 192 -3.95 -4.14 -7.16
N ARG A 193 -5.17 -3.62 -7.04
CA ARG A 193 -5.45 -2.19 -7.09
C ARG A 193 -5.07 -1.53 -5.77
N PHE A 194 -4.32 -0.44 -5.87
CA PHE A 194 -3.83 0.29 -4.69
C PHE A 194 -3.93 1.81 -4.84
N LEU A 195 -4.25 2.35 -6.02
CA LEU A 195 -4.40 3.79 -6.21
C LEU A 195 -5.85 4.24 -6.01
N GLY A 196 -6.00 5.35 -5.32
CA GLY A 196 -7.26 6.07 -5.17
C GLY A 196 -7.11 7.53 -5.60
N ARG A 197 -8.23 8.18 -5.85
CA ARG A 197 -8.32 9.62 -6.10
C ARG A 197 -8.80 10.33 -4.84
N ASP A 198 -8.30 11.53 -4.64
CA ASP A 198 -8.82 12.45 -3.62
C ASP A 198 -8.67 13.91 -4.11
N ALA A 199 -9.14 14.89 -3.33
CA ALA A 199 -8.98 16.30 -3.65
C ALA A 199 -8.82 17.17 -2.39
N LEU A 200 -7.93 18.16 -2.47
CA LEU A 200 -7.81 19.20 -1.45
C LEU A 200 -8.67 20.38 -1.85
N ALA A 201 -9.47 20.90 -0.92
CA ALA A 201 -10.27 22.11 -1.13
C ALA A 201 -9.83 23.20 -0.13
N PRO A 202 -8.67 23.86 -0.32
CA PRO A 202 -8.23 24.89 0.59
C PRO A 202 -9.15 26.11 0.53
N HIS A 203 -9.61 26.58 1.68
CA HIS A 203 -10.34 27.85 1.80
C HIS A 203 -9.35 29.02 1.76
N ASP A 204 -9.71 30.07 1.03
CA ASP A 204 -8.89 31.28 0.97
C ASP A 204 -9.04 32.08 2.27
N ARG A 205 -7.95 32.09 3.06
CA ARG A 205 -7.85 32.87 4.31
C ARG A 205 -8.04 34.37 4.09
N LYS A 206 -7.71 34.90 2.90
CA LYS A 206 -7.90 36.33 2.57
C LYS A 206 -9.36 36.72 2.41
N THR A 207 -10.23 35.74 2.14
CA THR A 207 -11.68 35.96 1.99
C THR A 207 -12.47 35.44 3.18
N ASN A 208 -11.81 35.10 4.30
CA ASN A 208 -12.42 34.40 5.45
C ASN A 208 -13.23 33.15 5.05
N GLY A 209 -12.87 32.48 3.95
CA GLY A 209 -13.57 31.30 3.45
C GLY A 209 -14.92 31.57 2.77
N LEU A 210 -15.27 32.83 2.47
CA LEU A 210 -16.52 33.18 1.77
C LEU A 210 -16.54 32.74 0.30
N LYS A 211 -15.37 32.54 -0.30
CA LYS A 211 -15.26 32.04 -1.67
C LYS A 211 -15.26 30.52 -1.69
N ASN A 212 -16.06 29.93 -2.60
CA ASN A 212 -16.08 28.49 -2.83
C ASN A 212 -14.66 27.98 -3.17
N PRO A 213 -14.15 26.96 -2.45
CA PRO A 213 -12.81 26.45 -2.67
C PRO A 213 -12.72 25.74 -4.02
N VAL A 214 -11.58 25.88 -4.70
CA VAL A 214 -11.31 25.17 -5.95
C VAL A 214 -10.61 23.85 -5.60
N PRO A 215 -11.19 22.69 -5.93
CA PRO A 215 -10.57 21.41 -5.64
C PRO A 215 -9.24 21.22 -6.39
N ILE A 216 -8.26 20.68 -5.68
CA ILE A 216 -6.95 20.28 -6.18
C ILE A 216 -6.93 18.75 -6.16
N PRO A 217 -7.33 18.08 -7.26
CA PRO A 217 -7.41 16.63 -7.30
C PRO A 217 -6.02 15.99 -7.36
N PHE A 218 -5.86 14.83 -6.73
CA PHE A 218 -4.59 14.10 -6.66
C PHE A 218 -4.81 12.60 -6.48
N ILE A 219 -3.73 11.82 -6.59
CA ILE A 219 -3.72 10.39 -6.29
C ILE A 219 -3.13 10.10 -4.92
N LYS A 220 -3.61 9.02 -4.33
CA LYS A 220 -3.10 8.46 -3.08
C LYS A 220 -3.03 6.94 -3.20
N VAL A 221 -2.27 6.32 -2.32
CA VAL A 221 -2.38 4.88 -2.08
C VAL A 221 -3.57 4.64 -1.14
N LEU A 222 -4.43 3.69 -1.46
CA LEU A 222 -5.63 3.34 -0.70
C LEU A 222 -5.27 2.81 0.70
N PRO A 223 -6.14 2.98 1.71
CA PRO A 223 -6.06 2.25 2.97
C PRO A 223 -6.07 0.73 2.76
N GLY A 224 -5.50 -0.02 3.71
CA GLY A 224 -5.36 -1.48 3.65
C GLY A 224 -4.24 -1.97 2.73
N THR A 225 -3.44 -1.07 2.15
CA THR A 225 -2.31 -1.44 1.28
C THR A 225 -1.09 -1.76 2.14
N PRO A 226 -0.55 -2.99 2.09
CA PRO A 226 0.57 -3.38 2.93
C PRO A 226 1.91 -2.86 2.40
N PHE A 227 2.75 -2.41 3.32
CA PHE A 227 4.10 -1.93 3.14
C PHE A 227 5.07 -2.68 4.06
N ARG A 228 6.25 -2.96 3.55
CA ARG A 228 7.40 -3.40 4.32
C ARG A 228 8.33 -2.22 4.53
N PHE A 229 8.63 -1.91 5.78
CA PHE A 229 9.71 -1.01 6.18
C PHE A 229 10.93 -1.87 6.50
N ALA A 230 12.02 -1.71 5.75
CA ALA A 230 13.21 -2.52 5.91
C ALA A 230 14.39 -1.69 6.45
N PHE A 231 15.25 -2.35 7.24
CA PHE A 231 16.39 -1.72 7.90
C PHE A 231 17.56 -2.70 7.99
N LEU A 232 18.79 -2.19 8.11
CA LEU A 232 19.93 -2.93 8.64
C LEU A 232 20.27 -2.32 10.00
N LEU A 233 19.80 -2.96 11.08
CA LEU A 233 19.98 -2.46 12.44
C LEU A 233 21.15 -3.12 13.14
N LYS A 234 21.82 -2.34 13.99
CA LYS A 234 22.89 -2.79 14.89
C LYS A 234 22.45 -2.63 16.34
N PRO A 235 22.90 -3.50 17.26
CA PRO A 235 22.74 -3.23 18.69
C PRO A 235 23.48 -1.93 19.04
N ALA A 236 23.04 -1.26 20.10
CA ALA A 236 23.71 -0.09 20.64
C ALA A 236 23.94 -0.28 22.15
N THR A 237 25.00 0.32 22.66
CA THR A 237 25.24 0.39 24.10
C THR A 237 25.25 1.86 24.51
N ILE A 238 24.34 2.23 25.41
CA ILE A 238 24.23 3.58 25.94
C ILE A 238 24.50 3.49 27.44
N GLU A 239 25.63 4.03 27.89
CA GLU A 239 25.99 4.06 29.32
C GLU A 239 25.99 2.66 29.98
N GLY A 240 26.50 1.66 29.25
CA GLY A 240 26.54 0.28 29.72
C GLY A 240 25.21 -0.49 29.57
N LEU A 241 24.13 0.18 29.18
CA LEU A 241 22.84 -0.45 28.90
C LEU A 241 22.75 -0.85 27.42
N GLU A 242 22.40 -2.10 27.16
CA GLU A 242 22.21 -2.60 25.80
C GLU A 242 20.82 -2.23 25.27
N VAL A 243 20.79 -1.71 24.04
CA VAL A 243 19.60 -1.55 23.22
C VAL A 243 19.70 -2.50 22.04
N SER A 244 19.00 -3.62 22.13
CA SER A 244 19.02 -4.68 21.12
C SER A 244 18.39 -4.23 19.80
N VAL A 245 18.67 -4.99 18.73
CA VAL A 245 18.01 -4.82 17.42
C VAL A 245 16.48 -4.92 17.54
N ASN A 246 15.98 -5.86 18.35
CA ASN A 246 14.55 -6.01 18.58
C ASN A 246 13.94 -4.80 19.29
N ALA A 247 14.65 -4.23 20.27
CA ALA A 247 14.19 -3.02 20.97
C ALA A 247 14.04 -1.84 20.00
N LYS A 248 15.02 -1.63 19.12
CA LYS A 248 14.93 -0.61 18.06
C LYS A 248 13.78 -0.88 17.09
N LYS A 249 13.60 -2.13 16.65
CA LYS A 249 12.51 -2.53 15.75
C LYS A 249 11.13 -2.19 16.34
N VAL A 250 10.87 -2.57 17.60
CA VAL A 250 9.60 -2.29 18.28
C VAL A 250 9.39 -0.79 18.48
N LEU A 251 10.45 -0.05 18.83
CA LEU A 251 10.40 1.41 18.92
C LEU A 251 10.03 2.04 17.56
N PHE A 252 10.65 1.59 16.47
CA PHE A 252 10.37 2.11 15.13
C PHE A 252 8.95 1.77 14.68
N GLU A 253 8.45 0.57 14.97
CA GLU A 253 7.06 0.20 14.70
C GLU A 253 6.11 1.13 15.47
N ALA A 254 6.35 1.33 16.77
CA ALA A 254 5.55 2.22 17.60
C ALA A 254 5.53 3.66 17.08
N ILE A 255 6.67 4.19 16.63
CA ILE A 255 6.76 5.52 16.02
C ILE A 255 5.95 5.58 14.73
N LEU A 256 6.13 4.60 13.82
CA LEU A 256 5.44 4.57 12.53
C LEU A 256 3.92 4.47 12.70
N THR A 257 3.43 3.68 13.65
CA THR A 257 1.99 3.55 13.92
C THR A 257 1.40 4.75 14.67
N THR A 258 2.21 5.50 15.42
CA THR A 258 1.75 6.66 16.20
C THR A 258 1.73 7.94 15.38
N PHE A 259 2.79 8.21 14.62
CA PHE A 259 2.97 9.49 13.92
C PHE A 259 2.71 9.41 12.42
N GLY A 260 2.74 8.21 11.84
CA GLY A 260 2.61 8.00 10.40
C GLY A 260 3.83 8.46 9.60
N ALA A 261 3.84 8.17 8.30
CA ALA A 261 4.89 8.55 7.36
C ALA A 261 4.30 9.01 6.03
N GLY A 262 4.97 9.96 5.38
CA GLY A 262 4.50 10.60 4.14
C GLY A 262 4.01 12.04 4.37
N ALA A 263 3.22 12.56 3.44
CA ALA A 263 2.71 13.92 3.46
C ALA A 263 1.34 13.99 4.16
N LYS A 264 1.06 15.16 4.77
CA LYS A 264 -0.23 15.49 5.38
C LYS A 264 -0.71 14.52 6.46
N THR A 265 0.20 14.06 7.32
CA THR A 265 -0.12 13.16 8.43
C THR A 265 -1.16 13.72 9.40
N ARG A 266 -1.12 15.03 9.67
CA ARG A 266 -2.17 15.73 10.45
C ARG A 266 -3.56 15.70 9.81
N GLY A 267 -3.62 15.52 8.49
CA GLY A 267 -4.88 15.37 7.74
C GLY A 267 -5.37 13.92 7.67
N GLY A 268 -4.71 12.97 8.34
CA GLY A 268 -5.09 11.56 8.33
C GLY A 268 -4.51 10.74 7.17
N TYR A 269 -3.58 11.30 6.39
CA TYR A 269 -2.80 10.56 5.39
C TYR A 269 -1.56 9.93 6.03
N GLY A 270 -0.99 8.90 5.42
CA GLY A 270 0.26 8.31 5.89
C GLY A 270 0.18 7.64 7.25
N VAL A 271 -1.03 7.40 7.77
CA VAL A 271 -1.25 6.58 8.96
C VAL A 271 -0.92 5.13 8.60
N PHE A 272 -0.20 4.44 9.47
CA PHE A 272 0.10 3.02 9.33
C PHE A 272 -0.48 2.25 10.52
N GLU A 273 -1.03 1.07 10.24
CA GLU A 273 -1.57 0.16 11.24
C GLU A 273 -0.99 -1.24 11.03
N LYS A 274 -1.05 -2.08 12.07
CA LYS A 274 -0.68 -3.49 11.94
C LYS A 274 -1.53 -4.14 10.85
N ILE A 275 -0.94 -5.03 10.06
CA ILE A 275 -1.66 -5.76 9.02
C ILE A 275 -2.77 -6.56 9.70
N LYS A 276 -4.03 -6.23 9.37
CA LYS A 276 -5.17 -7.02 9.80
C LYS A 276 -5.10 -8.36 9.09
N ALA A 277 -5.20 -9.46 9.84
CA ALA A 277 -5.39 -10.77 9.22
C ALA A 277 -6.60 -10.70 8.27
N ALA A 278 -6.49 -11.31 7.09
CA ALA A 278 -7.65 -11.48 6.24
C ALA A 278 -8.75 -12.20 7.06
N PRO A 279 -10.04 -11.84 6.90
CA PRO A 279 -11.11 -12.58 7.56
C PRO A 279 -10.95 -14.07 7.24
N ALA A 280 -10.97 -14.92 8.28
CA ALA A 280 -10.83 -16.35 8.11
C ALA A 280 -11.88 -16.87 7.12
N PRO A 281 -11.54 -17.82 6.22
CA PRO A 281 -12.54 -18.45 5.38
C PRO A 281 -13.67 -19.03 6.25
N PRO A 282 -14.94 -18.89 5.85
CA PRO A 282 -16.07 -19.35 6.66
C PRO A 282 -15.96 -20.85 6.97
N LYS A 283 -16.29 -21.22 8.21
CA LYS A 283 -16.18 -22.60 8.72
C LYS A 283 -16.99 -23.57 7.85
N GLU A 284 -16.33 -24.65 7.47
CA GLU A 284 -16.80 -25.71 6.59
C GLU A 284 -17.82 -26.63 7.30
N SER A 285 -19.06 -26.18 7.50
CA SER A 285 -20.13 -27.11 7.94
C SER A 285 -21.53 -26.68 7.47
N ALA A 286 -21.93 -27.09 6.26
CA ALA A 286 -23.34 -27.23 5.83
C ALA A 286 -23.52 -27.84 4.42
N ALA A 287 -22.50 -28.48 3.82
CA ALA A 287 -22.50 -28.80 2.38
C ALA A 287 -23.00 -30.20 2.00
N LYS A 288 -23.43 -31.06 2.93
CA LYS A 288 -23.76 -32.46 2.60
C LYS A 288 -25.11 -32.69 1.91
N GLY A 289 -25.97 -31.67 1.79
CA GLY A 289 -27.38 -31.88 1.40
C GLY A 289 -27.84 -31.40 0.02
N LEU A 290 -26.98 -30.79 -0.81
CA LEU A 290 -27.43 -30.09 -2.03
C LEU A 290 -26.87 -30.63 -3.36
N VAL A 291 -26.05 -31.70 -3.33
CA VAL A 291 -25.35 -32.23 -4.51
C VAL A 291 -26.19 -33.28 -5.28
N GLU A 292 -27.44 -33.50 -4.92
CA GLU A 292 -28.30 -34.41 -5.70
C GLU A 292 -28.72 -33.79 -7.05
N THR A 293 -27.91 -34.13 -8.06
CA THR A 293 -28.25 -34.41 -9.46
C THR A 293 -28.94 -33.29 -10.25
N LEU A 294 -28.14 -32.48 -10.95
CA LEU A 294 -28.60 -31.74 -12.12
C LEU A 294 -28.28 -32.54 -13.40
N PRO A 295 -29.26 -32.88 -14.25
CA PRO A 295 -29.04 -33.67 -15.46
C PRO A 295 -28.27 -32.89 -16.53
N ALA A 296 -27.33 -33.57 -17.20
CA ALA A 296 -26.43 -33.02 -18.21
C ALA A 296 -27.12 -32.39 -19.43
N SER A 297 -28.39 -32.73 -19.67
CA SER A 297 -29.21 -32.23 -20.79
C SER A 297 -29.53 -30.74 -20.73
N ARG A 298 -29.28 -30.06 -19.60
CA ARG A 298 -29.50 -28.60 -19.48
C ARG A 298 -28.39 -27.72 -20.05
N PHE A 299 -27.26 -28.28 -20.46
CA PHE A 299 -26.11 -27.50 -20.93
C PHE A 299 -26.07 -27.47 -22.45
N LYS A 300 -26.56 -26.37 -23.05
CA LYS A 300 -26.34 -26.09 -24.48
C LYS A 300 -24.84 -25.90 -24.71
N SER A 301 -24.29 -26.67 -25.64
CA SER A 301 -22.87 -26.70 -26.04
C SER A 301 -22.30 -25.29 -26.24
N LEU A 302 -21.40 -24.88 -25.35
CA LEU A 302 -20.55 -23.69 -25.55
C LEU A 302 -19.43 -24.06 -26.52
N PRO A 303 -19.09 -23.21 -27.50
CA PRO A 303 -17.99 -23.48 -28.43
C PRO A 303 -16.65 -23.47 -27.68
N LEU A 304 -15.95 -24.60 -27.73
CA LEU A 304 -14.60 -24.79 -27.21
C LEU A 304 -13.63 -23.91 -28.00
N LYS A 305 -13.09 -22.86 -27.38
CA LYS A 305 -11.88 -22.19 -27.88
C LYS A 305 -10.67 -22.83 -27.21
N SER A 306 -9.67 -23.15 -28.03
CA SER A 306 -8.48 -23.95 -27.75
C SER A 306 -7.47 -23.27 -26.82
N THR A 307 -7.84 -23.08 -25.56
CA THR A 307 -6.92 -22.86 -24.44
C THR A 307 -7.43 -23.67 -23.25
N ASN A 308 -6.54 -24.20 -22.41
CA ASN A 308 -6.80 -25.19 -21.34
C ASN A 308 -7.69 -24.69 -20.17
N THR A 309 -8.79 -24.02 -20.47
CA THR A 309 -9.66 -23.34 -19.52
C THR A 309 -11.11 -23.48 -19.97
N TYR A 310 -11.97 -24.01 -19.10
CA TYR A 310 -13.41 -23.99 -19.30
C TYR A 310 -14.00 -22.75 -18.63
N GLU A 311 -14.76 -21.96 -19.38
CA GLU A 311 -15.69 -20.96 -18.85
C GLU A 311 -17.11 -21.45 -19.12
N ALA A 312 -17.85 -21.83 -18.08
CA ALA A 312 -19.28 -22.06 -18.20
C ALA A 312 -20.00 -21.51 -16.96
N VAL A 313 -20.84 -20.49 -17.19
CA VAL A 313 -21.78 -19.95 -16.21
C VAL A 313 -23.13 -20.59 -16.47
N ILE A 314 -23.68 -21.30 -15.48
CA ILE A 314 -25.01 -21.88 -15.58
C ILE A 314 -25.96 -21.04 -14.72
N ASN A 315 -26.95 -20.44 -15.38
CA ASN A 315 -28.09 -19.85 -14.70
C ASN A 315 -29.00 -20.95 -14.14
N GLY A 316 -29.01 -21.11 -12.82
CA GLY A 316 -30.01 -21.92 -12.12
C GLY A 316 -31.07 -21.04 -11.47
N LYS A 317 -32.35 -21.30 -11.72
CA LYS A 317 -33.46 -20.76 -10.91
C LYS A 317 -33.96 -21.83 -9.93
N ASN A 318 -34.14 -21.47 -8.66
CA ASN A 318 -35.16 -22.09 -7.80
C ASN A 318 -35.65 -21.13 -6.68
N ASP A 319 -36.95 -21.25 -6.41
CA ASP A 319 -37.84 -20.78 -5.34
C ASP A 319 -37.29 -19.77 -4.34
N LYS A 320 -37.95 -18.60 -4.29
CA LYS A 320 -37.73 -17.44 -3.41
C LYS A 320 -36.85 -16.31 -3.98
N GLY A 321 -36.76 -16.16 -5.30
CA GLY A 321 -36.30 -14.91 -5.93
C GLY A 321 -34.82 -14.57 -5.75
N LYS A 322 -33.97 -15.53 -5.37
CA LYS A 322 -32.52 -15.35 -5.23
C LYS A 322 -31.77 -16.05 -6.35
N THR A 323 -30.89 -15.32 -7.05
CA THR A 323 -30.01 -15.88 -8.09
C THR A 323 -28.85 -16.62 -7.44
N ARG A 324 -28.65 -17.89 -7.79
CA ARG A 324 -27.52 -18.71 -7.33
C ARG A 324 -26.73 -19.18 -8.55
N PHE A 325 -25.41 -19.22 -8.42
CA PHE A 325 -24.51 -19.71 -9.48
C PHE A 325 -23.81 -21.00 -9.04
N VAL A 326 -23.63 -21.93 -9.98
CA VAL A 326 -22.79 -23.12 -9.82
C VAL A 326 -21.64 -22.99 -10.81
N LEU A 327 -20.40 -22.93 -10.30
CA LEU A 327 -19.20 -22.91 -11.14
C LEU A 327 -18.78 -24.35 -11.46
N LEU A 328 -18.58 -24.67 -12.73
CA LEU A 328 -18.04 -25.95 -13.17
C LEU A 328 -16.56 -25.78 -13.52
N VAL A 329 -15.71 -26.68 -13.03
CA VAL A 329 -14.28 -26.72 -13.37
C VAL A 329 -13.91 -28.14 -13.81
N GLY A 330 -13.06 -28.29 -14.81
CA GLY A 330 -12.59 -29.60 -15.28
C GLY A 330 -11.17 -29.53 -15.83
N GLU A 331 -10.40 -30.61 -15.66
CA GLU A 331 -9.09 -30.82 -16.27
C GLU A 331 -9.23 -31.77 -17.47
N ILE A 332 -8.53 -31.48 -18.57
CA ILE A 332 -8.52 -32.34 -19.76
C ILE A 332 -7.68 -33.60 -19.45
N GLY A 333 -8.29 -34.79 -19.60
CA GLY A 333 -7.59 -36.09 -19.53
C GLY A 333 -7.71 -36.86 -18.20
N LYS A 334 -8.32 -36.30 -17.16
CA LYS A 334 -8.52 -36.98 -15.85
C LYS A 334 -9.96 -37.03 -15.32
N GLY A 335 -10.93 -36.60 -16.13
CA GLY A 335 -12.34 -36.53 -15.74
C GLY A 335 -12.75 -35.16 -15.19
N LEU A 336 -14.04 -34.85 -15.30
CA LEU A 336 -14.63 -33.60 -14.81
C LEU A 336 -14.86 -33.69 -13.29
N THR A 337 -14.36 -32.71 -12.53
CA THR A 337 -14.54 -32.66 -11.07
C THR A 337 -15.41 -31.45 -10.70
N PHE A 338 -16.61 -31.70 -10.21
CA PHE A 338 -17.62 -30.68 -9.93
C PHE A 338 -17.40 -30.04 -8.55
N THR A 339 -17.18 -28.72 -8.49
CA THR A 339 -17.01 -28.01 -7.19
C THR A 339 -17.99 -26.84 -7.07
N GLN A 340 -18.99 -26.97 -6.21
CA GLN A 340 -19.92 -25.88 -5.90
C GLN A 340 -19.25 -24.86 -4.97
N LYS A 341 -19.18 -23.59 -5.38
CA LYS A 341 -18.78 -22.46 -4.51
C LYS A 341 -19.90 -21.44 -4.38
N TRP A 342 -20.05 -20.87 -3.19
CA TRP A 342 -20.93 -19.75 -2.91
C TRP A 342 -20.29 -18.44 -3.34
N ALA A 343 -21.02 -17.59 -4.06
CA ALA A 343 -20.67 -16.19 -4.30
C ALA A 343 -21.71 -15.30 -3.62
N GLU A 344 -21.31 -14.10 -3.21
CA GLU A 344 -22.20 -13.07 -2.62
C GLU A 344 -23.36 -12.72 -3.57
N GLU A 345 -24.42 -12.09 -3.04
CA GLU A 345 -25.56 -11.63 -3.83
C GLU A 345 -25.08 -10.71 -4.97
N LEU A 346 -25.19 -11.20 -6.21
CA LEU A 346 -24.85 -10.44 -7.40
C LEU A 346 -26.11 -10.14 -8.21
N PRO A 347 -26.23 -8.93 -8.79
CA PRO A 347 -27.33 -8.58 -9.67
C PRO A 347 -27.53 -9.61 -10.79
N GLU A 348 -28.79 -9.85 -11.17
CA GLU A 348 -29.12 -10.72 -12.31
C GLU A 348 -28.42 -10.21 -13.58
N GLY A 349 -27.68 -11.09 -14.27
CA GLY A 349 -26.86 -10.72 -15.45
C GLY A 349 -25.39 -10.40 -15.17
N SER A 350 -24.92 -10.52 -13.93
CA SER A 350 -23.50 -10.34 -13.58
C SER A 350 -22.60 -11.39 -14.24
N ILE A 351 -21.54 -10.94 -14.91
CA ILE A 351 -20.47 -11.81 -15.42
C ILE A 351 -19.35 -11.81 -14.37
N ILE A 352 -19.04 -12.98 -13.82
CA ILE A 352 -17.94 -13.16 -12.88
C ILE A 352 -16.78 -13.82 -13.62
N GLN A 353 -15.63 -13.13 -13.68
CA GLN A 353 -14.38 -13.77 -14.05
C GLN A 353 -13.74 -14.35 -12.79
N VAL A 354 -13.18 -15.56 -12.89
CA VAL A 354 -12.52 -16.26 -11.78
C VAL A 354 -11.18 -16.78 -12.25
N ARG A 355 -10.15 -16.61 -11.42
CA ARG A 355 -8.80 -17.10 -11.65
C ARG A 355 -8.55 -18.39 -10.86
N LEU A 356 -8.08 -19.42 -11.57
CA LEU A 356 -7.63 -20.69 -11.01
C LEU A 356 -6.16 -20.58 -10.59
N VAL A 357 -5.85 -20.98 -9.35
CA VAL A 357 -4.48 -21.16 -8.87
C VAL A 357 -4.21 -22.66 -8.78
N LEU A 358 -3.20 -23.14 -9.51
CA LEU A 358 -2.76 -24.54 -9.49
C LEU A 358 -1.52 -24.68 -8.61
N ASN A 359 -1.39 -25.81 -7.92
CA ASN A 359 -0.17 -26.19 -7.23
C ASN A 359 0.90 -26.69 -8.24
N MET A 360 2.11 -26.95 -7.75
CA MET A 360 3.24 -27.42 -8.57
C MET A 360 2.98 -28.75 -9.30
N ASN A 361 1.96 -29.51 -8.90
CA ASN A 361 1.57 -30.78 -9.52
C ASN A 361 0.40 -30.61 -10.51
N GLY A 362 0.01 -29.37 -10.83
CA GLY A 362 -1.12 -29.06 -11.71
C GLY A 362 -2.49 -29.16 -11.05
N GLN A 363 -2.59 -29.49 -9.76
CA GLN A 363 -3.86 -29.64 -9.07
C GLN A 363 -4.38 -28.29 -8.57
N ILE A 364 -5.69 -28.08 -8.62
CA ILE A 364 -6.33 -26.84 -8.17
C ILE A 364 -6.10 -26.62 -6.68
N GLN A 365 -5.46 -25.50 -6.33
CA GLN A 365 -5.18 -25.08 -4.97
C GLN A 365 -6.22 -24.06 -4.47
N GLU A 366 -6.63 -23.11 -5.32
CA GLU A 366 -7.57 -22.05 -4.94
C GLU A 366 -8.31 -21.45 -6.15
N LEU A 367 -9.51 -20.92 -5.91
CA LEU A 367 -10.32 -20.16 -6.88
C LEU A 367 -10.54 -18.76 -6.32
N LYS A 368 -10.11 -17.72 -7.06
CA LYS A 368 -10.25 -16.31 -6.68
C LYS A 368 -11.12 -15.55 -7.70
N PRO A 369 -11.99 -14.61 -7.28
CA PRO A 369 -12.56 -13.66 -8.23
C PRO A 369 -11.44 -12.94 -8.97
N ALA A 370 -11.54 -12.80 -10.29
CA ALA A 370 -10.56 -12.13 -11.12
C ALA A 370 -10.64 -10.61 -10.97
#